data_AF-A0A1B1I0H8-F1
#
_entry.id   AF-A0A1B1I0H8-F1
#
_cell.length_a   1.000
_cell.length_b   1.000
_cell.length_c   1.000
_cell.angle_alpha   90.00
_cell.angle_beta   90.00
_cell.angle_gamma   90.00
#
_symmetry.space_group_name_H-M   'P 1'
#
loop_
_entity.id
_entity.type
_entity.pdbx_description
1 polymer ?
#
loop_
_entity_poly.entity_id
_entity_poly.type
_entity_poly.pdbx_seq_one_letter_code
_entity_poly.pdbx_strand_id
1 'polypeptide(L)' 'MQDLSAAIRRTEAAMRALEARMQHAVGDLDYESYLHEKRALTAALLALRKRREREENAFS' A
#
# COMPACT_ATOMS: atom_id res chain seq x y z
N MET A 1 11.08 -13.33 -6.40
CA MET A 1 9.66 -13.26 -6.87
C MET A 1 8.60 -13.50 -5.77
N GLN A 2 8.67 -14.59 -4.98
CA GLN A 2 7.68 -14.87 -3.92
C GLN A 2 7.69 -13.83 -2.79
N ASP A 3 8.86 -13.36 -2.37
CA ASP A 3 9.01 -12.34 -1.32
C ASP A 3 8.39 -10.99 -1.72
N LEU A 4 8.64 -10.55 -2.95
CA LEU A 4 8.07 -9.30 -3.48
C LEU A 4 6.54 -9.38 -3.60
N SER A 5 6.02 -10.53 -4.04
CA SER A 5 4.57 -10.76 -4.10
C SER A 5 3.93 -10.82 -2.71
N ALA A 6 4.64 -11.37 -1.71
CA ALA A 6 4.20 -11.34 -0.32
C ALA A 6 4.20 -9.91 0.25
N ALA A 7 5.21 -9.10 -0.07
CA ALA A 7 5.27 -7.69 0.32
C ALA A 7 4.10 -6.89 -0.29
N ILE A 8 3.80 -7.09 -1.57
CA ILE A 8 2.64 -6.46 -2.23
C ILE A 8 1.34 -6.83 -1.50
N ARG A 9 1.10 -8.13 -1.24
CA ARG A 9 -0.11 -8.57 -0.53
C ARG A 9 -0.25 -8.00 0.88
N ARG A 10 0.86 -7.88 1.62
CA ARG A 10 0.88 -7.27 2.95
C ARG A 10 0.51 -5.78 2.87
N THR A 11 1.08 -5.04 1.91
CA THR A 11 0.77 -3.62 1.71
C THR A 11 -0.69 -3.42 1.31
N GLU A 12 -1.25 -4.28 0.44
CA GLU A 12 -2.66 -4.23 0.07
C GLU A 12 -3.59 -4.55 1.25
N ALA A 13 -3.21 -5.48 2.13
CA ALA A 13 -3.95 -5.76 3.36
C ALA A 13 -3.92 -4.57 4.33
N ALA A 14 -2.76 -3.91 4.47
CA ALA A 14 -2.62 -2.70 5.29
C ALA A 14 -3.49 -1.55 4.75
N MET A 15 -3.54 -1.35 3.43
CA MET A 15 -4.43 -0.36 2.82
C MET A 15 -5.91 -0.64 3.10
N ARG A 16 -6.35 -1.89 2.98
CA ARG A 16 -7.75 -2.27 3.30
C ARG A 16 -8.09 -2.04 4.76
N ALA A 17 -7.17 -2.35 5.68
CA ALA A 17 -7.36 -2.08 7.11
C ALA A 17 -7.43 -0.57 7.41
N LEU A 18 -6.59 0.23 6.74
CA LEU A 18 -6.62 1.69 6.85
C LEU A 18 -7.95 2.25 6.33
N GLU A 19 -8.41 1.81 5.16
CA GLU A 19 -9.68 2.26 4.59
C GLU A 19 -10.88 1.89 5.48
N ALA A 20 -10.88 0.70 6.09
CA ALA A 20 -11.90 0.33 7.07
C ALA A 20 -11.88 1.26 8.29
N ARG A 21 -10.70 1.61 8.83
CA ARG A 21 -10.57 2.58 9.92
C ARG A 21 -11.08 3.97 9.51
N MET A 22 -10.77 4.43 8.30
CA MET A 22 -11.26 5.70 7.76
C MET A 22 -12.78 5.75 7.66
N GLN A 23 -13.43 4.64 7.26
CA GLN A 23 -14.89 4.55 7.21
C GLN A 23 -15.53 4.68 8.61
N HIS A 24 -14.85 4.22 9.65
CA HIS A 24 -15.29 4.36 11.04
C HIS A 24 -14.89 5.70 11.69
N ALA A 25 -13.85 6.36 11.19
CA ALA A 25 -13.35 7.64 11.69
C ALA A 25 -13.99 8.87 11.01
N VAL A 26 -15.11 8.69 10.28
CA VAL A 26 -15.85 9.80 9.66
C VAL A 26 -16.36 10.73 10.76
N GLY A 27 -15.70 11.88 10.92
CA GLY A 27 -16.01 12.88 11.95
C GLY A 27 -14.95 13.04 13.04
N ASP A 28 -13.92 12.18 13.06
CA ASP A 28 -12.80 12.31 13.99
C ASP A 28 -11.70 13.22 13.41
N LEU A 29 -11.05 14.00 14.29
CA LEU A 29 -10.23 15.16 13.90
C LEU A 29 -8.93 14.77 13.15
N ASP A 30 -8.54 13.50 13.18
CA ASP A 30 -7.26 13.01 12.66
C ASP A 30 -7.30 12.57 11.18
N TYR A 31 -8.22 13.14 10.40
CA TYR A 31 -8.42 12.86 8.98
C TYR A 31 -7.13 13.08 8.15
N GLU A 32 -6.36 14.11 8.46
CA GLU A 32 -5.08 14.40 7.78
C GLU A 32 -4.04 13.30 8.01
N SER A 33 -3.93 12.78 9.24
CA SER A 33 -3.02 11.67 9.57
C SER A 33 -3.34 10.42 8.73
N TYR A 34 -4.63 10.13 8.53
CA TYR A 34 -5.07 9.03 7.66
C TYR A 34 -4.72 9.27 6.18
N LEU A 35 -4.83 10.50 5.67
CA LEU A 35 -4.44 10.83 4.31
C LEU A 35 -2.93 10.68 4.10
N HIS A 36 -2.12 11.07 5.07
CA HIS A 36 -0.67 10.88 5.04
C HIS A 36 -0.30 9.39 5.02
N GLU A 37 -0.90 8.58 5.88
CA GLU A 37 -0.66 7.13 5.91
C GLU A 37 -1.11 6.45 4.60
N LYS A 38 -2.26 6.84 4.05
CA LYS A 38 -2.75 6.34 2.76
C LYS A 38 -1.80 6.66 1.61
N ARG A 39 -1.26 7.88 1.57
CA ARG A 39 -0.27 8.29 0.57
C ARG A 39 1.02 7.48 0.69
N ALA A 40 1.51 7.27 1.92
CA ALA A 40 2.71 6.47 2.17
C ALA A 40 2.55 5.01 1.69
N LEU A 41 1.43 4.37 2.03
CA LEU A 41 1.13 3.00 1.59
C LEU A 41 0.99 2.89 0.06
N THR A 42 0.34 3.88 -0.57
CA THR A 42 0.19 3.94 -2.03
C THR A 42 1.55 4.07 -2.73
N ALA A 43 2.42 4.93 -2.22
CA ALA A 43 3.78 5.12 -2.75
C ALA A 43 4.61 3.83 -2.61
N ALA A 44 4.53 3.17 -1.44
CA ALA A 44 5.20 1.89 -1.21
C ALA A 44 4.69 0.79 -2.17
N LEU A 45 3.38 0.69 -2.39
CA LEU A 45 2.80 -0.27 -3.32
C LEU A 45 3.26 -0.02 -4.76
N LEU A 46 3.29 1.24 -5.19
CA LEU A 46 3.78 1.62 -6.52
C LEU A 46 5.26 1.26 -6.70
N ALA A 47 6.10 1.52 -5.68
CA ALA A 47 7.51 1.16 -5.71
C ALA A 47 7.71 -0.36 -5.83
N LEU A 48 6.94 -1.16 -5.08
CA LEU A 48 6.98 -2.62 -5.13
C LEU A 48 6.54 -3.15 -6.51
N ARG A 49 5.48 -2.59 -7.11
CA ARG A 49 5.01 -2.96 -8.45
C ARG A 49 6.03 -2.63 -9.53
N LYS A 50 6.62 -1.43 -9.51
CA LYS A 50 7.70 -1.05 -10.43
C LYS A 50 8.92 -1.95 -10.29
N ARG A 51 9.29 -2.33 -9.06
CA ARG A 51 10.38 -3.28 -8.83
C ARG A 51 10.05 -4.65 -9.41
N ARG A 52 8.81 -5.11 -9.28
CA ARG A 52 8.35 -6.37 -9.85
C ARG A 52 8.45 -6.37 -11.37
N GLU A 53 7.96 -5.31 -12.02
CA GLU A 53 8.04 -5.14 -13.47
C GLU A 53 9.50 -5.14 -13.97
N ARG A 54 10.40 -4.48 -13.24
CA ARG A 54 11.84 -4.50 -13.57
C ARG A 54 12.47 -5.88 -13.42
N GLU A 55 12.13 -6.59 -12.36
CA GLU A 55 12.60 -7.97 -12.16
C GLU A 55 12.03 -8.89 -13.26
N GLU A 56 10.74 -8.80 -13.57
CA GLU A 56 10.11 -9.58 -14.66
C GLU A 56 10.72 -9.26 -16.04
N ASN A 57 11.01 -7.99 -16.34
CA ASN A 57 11.71 -7.59 -17.58
C ASN A 57 13.20 -7.96 -17.62
N ALA A 58 13.86 -8.10 -16.47
CA ALA A 58 15.28 -8.48 -16.40
C ALA A 58 15.50 -10.00 -16.59
N PHE A 59 14.46 -10.80 -16.40
CA PHE A 59 14.47 -12.25 -16.62
C PHE A 59 13.73 -12.67 -17.91
N SER A 60 13.29 -11.72 -18.73
CA SER A 60 12.67 -11.94 -20.05
C SER A 60 13.64 -11.68 -21.19
#